data_AF-A0A3P6V4V5-F1
#
_entry.id   AF-A0A3P6V4V5-F1
#
_cell.length_a   1.000
_cell.length_b   1.000
_cell.length_c   1.000
_cell.angle_alpha   90.00
_cell.angle_beta   90.00
_cell.angle_gamma   90.00
#
_symmetry.space_group_name_H-M   'P 1'
#
loop_
_entity.id
_entity.type
_entity.pdbx_description
1 polymer ?
#
loop_
_entity_poly.entity_id
_entity_poly.type
_entity_poly.pdbx_seq_one_letter_code
_entity_poly.pdbx_strand_id
1 'polypeptide(L)'
;MIRFQINNLLNQLAWQVVETPQVSEYNKGIVLEGSDVLYTGKEVFVGIRKNGTNMEGALIVARTFSDLAVVPITLPGNQSLRHYVSLISADVLAVGSSKEAKQVVQRMEREATFRYKTLTVKHDEAVDCLNVNDYVIYRQDISETACFVISVPKIPNPSRTDPDGWNNGG
;
A
#
# COMPACT_ATOMS: atom_id res chain seq x y z
N MET A 1 10.53 -25.29 -1.60
CA MET A 1 11.80 -24.74 -2.13
C MET A 1 11.82 -23.21 -2.10
N ILE A 2 10.84 -22.51 -2.71
CA ILE A 2 10.80 -21.03 -2.76
C ILE A 2 10.70 -20.38 -1.37
N ARG A 3 9.83 -20.87 -0.47
CA ARG A 3 9.68 -20.31 0.90
C ARG A 3 11.00 -20.26 1.68
N PHE A 4 11.81 -21.31 1.57
CA PHE A 4 13.11 -21.39 2.25
C PHE A 4 14.11 -20.37 1.68
N GLN A 5 14.14 -20.20 0.36
CA GLN A 5 15.00 -19.21 -0.28
C GLN A 5 14.62 -17.78 0.09
N ILE A 6 13.31 -17.47 0.10
CA ILE A 6 12.81 -16.15 0.53
C ILE A 6 13.16 -15.89 1.99
N ASN A 7 12.92 -16.87 2.87
CA ASN A 7 13.24 -16.74 4.29
C ASN A 7 14.73 -16.50 4.53
N ASN A 8 15.62 -17.26 3.88
CA ASN A 8 17.06 -17.06 4.00
C ASN A 8 17.50 -15.69 3.50
N LEU A 9 16.98 -15.22 2.36
CA LEU A 9 17.32 -13.91 1.82
C LEU A 9 16.82 -12.78 2.74
N LEU A 10 15.59 -12.88 3.23
CA LEU A 10 15.04 -11.89 4.15
C LEU A 10 15.81 -11.88 5.47
N ASN A 11 16.23 -13.02 6.02
CA ASN A 11 17.07 -13.06 7.23
C ASN A 11 18.45 -12.40 7.05
N GLN A 12 18.93 -12.26 5.81
CA GLN A 12 20.18 -11.54 5.51
C GLN A 12 19.97 -10.03 5.38
N LEU A 13 18.78 -9.59 4.95
CA LEU A 13 18.51 -8.20 4.57
C LEU A 13 17.62 -7.45 5.58
N ALA A 14 16.77 -8.16 6.31
CA ALA A 14 15.81 -7.61 7.25
C ALA A 14 16.31 -7.77 8.68
N TRP A 15 15.90 -6.85 9.56
CA TRP A 15 16.22 -6.94 10.98
C TRP A 15 15.51 -8.11 11.67
N GLN A 16 14.31 -8.46 11.21
CA GLN A 16 13.52 -9.54 11.77
C GLN A 16 12.61 -10.16 10.71
N VAL A 17 12.55 -11.49 10.67
CA VAL A 17 11.59 -12.25 9.87
C VAL A 17 10.59 -12.90 10.81
N VAL A 18 9.30 -12.62 10.59
CA VAL A 18 8.20 -13.22 11.34
C VAL A 18 7.53 -14.28 10.47
N GLU A 19 7.54 -15.53 10.94
CA GLU A 19 6.82 -16.61 10.27
C GLU A 19 5.38 -16.71 10.76
N THR A 20 4.46 -16.72 9.81
CA THR A 20 3.05 -16.98 10.08
C THR A 20 2.84 -18.45 10.51
N PRO A 21 2.10 -18.71 11.59
CA PRO A 21 1.71 -20.07 11.94
C PRO A 21 0.84 -20.68 10.83
N GLN A 22 0.87 -22.01 10.70
CA GLN A 22 0.09 -22.68 9.64
C GLN A 22 -1.42 -22.62 9.89
N VAL A 23 -1.81 -22.54 11.17
CA VAL A 23 -3.20 -22.57 11.62
C VAL A 23 -3.36 -21.53 12.74
N SER A 24 -4.52 -20.87 12.76
CA SER A 24 -4.91 -19.96 13.84
C SER A 24 -5.23 -20.72 15.14
N GLU A 25 -5.36 -19.98 16.23
CA GLU A 25 -5.84 -20.46 17.53
C GLU A 25 -7.20 -21.18 17.45
N TYR A 26 -8.00 -20.89 16.41
CA TYR A 26 -9.34 -21.45 16.18
C TYR A 26 -9.36 -22.58 15.14
N ASN A 27 -8.20 -23.17 14.84
CA ASN A 27 -8.05 -24.24 13.87
C ASN A 27 -8.48 -23.88 12.43
N LYS A 28 -8.46 -22.58 12.08
CA LYS A 28 -8.68 -22.09 10.71
C LYS A 28 -7.36 -21.87 10.01
N GLY A 29 -7.29 -22.22 8.72
CA GLY A 29 -6.13 -21.92 7.88
C GLY A 29 -5.90 -20.41 7.78
N ILE A 30 -4.63 -20.01 7.77
CA ILE A 30 -4.23 -18.61 7.65
C ILE A 30 -3.78 -18.35 6.22
N VAL A 31 -4.44 -17.41 5.56
CA VAL A 31 -4.09 -17.01 4.19
C VAL A 31 -3.90 -15.50 4.18
N LEU A 32 -2.73 -15.07 3.72
CA LEU A 32 -2.36 -13.67 3.57
C LEU A 32 -1.56 -13.52 2.29
N GLU A 33 -1.98 -12.60 1.43
CA GLU A 33 -1.29 -12.24 0.20
C GLU A 33 -0.85 -10.78 0.26
N GLY A 34 0.42 -10.51 -0.08
CA GLY A 34 0.97 -9.15 -0.01
C GLY A 34 0.25 -8.15 -0.92
N SER A 35 -0.38 -8.60 -2.00
CA SER A 35 -1.20 -7.75 -2.87
C SER A 35 -2.51 -7.29 -2.24
N ASP A 36 -2.92 -7.89 -1.12
CA ASP A 36 -4.07 -7.47 -0.33
C ASP A 36 -3.68 -6.53 0.82
N VAL A 37 -2.39 -6.23 1.02
CA VAL A 37 -1.90 -5.39 2.12
C VAL A 37 -1.44 -4.04 1.58
N LEU A 38 -2.02 -2.96 2.09
CA LEU A 38 -1.63 -1.58 1.76
C LEU A 38 -1.21 -0.84 3.03
N TYR A 39 0.08 -0.58 3.18
CA TYR A 39 0.58 0.32 4.22
C TYR A 39 0.62 1.76 3.71
N THR A 40 0.02 2.69 4.45
CA THR A 40 -0.10 4.10 4.05
C THR A 40 0.98 5.02 4.62
N GLY A 41 1.90 4.48 5.43
CA GLY A 41 2.77 5.28 6.30
C GLY A 41 2.15 5.59 7.66
N LYS A 42 0.84 5.37 7.84
CA LYS A 42 0.10 5.70 9.08
C LYS A 42 -0.74 4.54 9.61
N GLU A 43 -1.37 3.78 8.72
CA GLU A 43 -2.16 2.59 9.03
C GLU A 43 -1.99 1.55 7.92
N VAL A 44 -2.51 0.34 8.16
CA VAL A 44 -2.46 -0.77 7.20
C VAL A 44 -3.87 -1.17 6.84
N PHE A 45 -4.21 -1.17 5.56
CA PHE A 45 -5.43 -1.79 5.07
C PHE A 45 -5.16 -3.22 4.60
N VAL A 46 -6.06 -4.14 4.93
CA VAL A 46 -5.96 -5.54 4.51
C VAL A 46 -7.24 -5.98 3.80
N GLY A 47 -7.14 -6.27 2.51
CA GLY A 47 -8.24 -6.76 1.68
C GLY A 47 -8.66 -8.17 2.09
N ILE A 48 -9.95 -8.36 2.39
CA ILE A 48 -10.52 -9.67 2.72
C ILE A 48 -11.33 -10.17 1.53
N ARG A 49 -10.94 -11.32 0.96
CA ARG A 49 -11.60 -11.93 -0.22
C ARG A 49 -11.66 -13.46 -0.13
N LYS A 50 -12.67 -14.05 -0.77
CA LYS A 50 -13.01 -15.48 -0.65
C LYS A 50 -11.87 -16.43 -1.05
N ASN A 51 -11.14 -16.09 -2.11
CA ASN A 51 -10.08 -16.91 -2.69
C ASN A 51 -8.70 -16.26 -2.53
N GLY A 52 -8.39 -15.79 -1.32
CA GLY A 52 -7.14 -15.09 -1.02
C GLY A 52 -7.04 -14.78 0.46
N THR A 53 -6.59 -13.56 0.78
CA THR A 53 -6.43 -13.11 2.17
C THR A 53 -7.73 -13.23 2.96
N ASN A 54 -7.65 -13.90 4.11
CA ASN A 54 -8.76 -14.10 5.02
C ASN A 54 -8.59 -13.28 6.31
N MET A 55 -9.63 -13.29 7.16
CA MET A 55 -9.60 -12.51 8.41
C MET A 55 -8.47 -12.96 9.33
N GLU A 56 -8.15 -14.26 9.39
CA GLU A 56 -7.03 -14.75 10.19
C GLU A 56 -5.69 -14.20 9.69
N GLY A 57 -5.50 -14.06 8.37
CA GLY A 57 -4.35 -13.39 7.77
C GLY A 57 -4.23 -11.93 8.19
N ALA A 58 -5.34 -11.18 8.17
CA ALA A 58 -5.36 -9.79 8.65
C ALA A 58 -5.03 -9.68 10.15
N LEU A 59 -5.51 -10.61 10.98
CA LEU A 59 -5.17 -10.67 12.40
C LEU A 59 -3.66 -10.91 12.63
N ILE A 60 -3.00 -11.71 11.78
CA ILE A 60 -1.55 -11.87 11.86
C ILE A 60 -0.83 -10.56 11.55
N VAL A 61 -1.29 -9.77 10.57
CA VAL A 61 -0.72 -8.44 10.30
C VAL A 61 -0.88 -7.54 11.52
N ALA A 62 -2.08 -7.50 12.12
CA ALA A 62 -2.35 -6.72 13.34
C ALA A 62 -1.47 -7.13 14.54
N ARG A 63 -1.26 -8.43 14.73
CA ARG A 63 -0.39 -8.95 15.80
C ARG A 63 1.09 -8.65 15.55
N THR A 64 1.51 -8.67 14.28
CA THR A 64 2.91 -8.43 13.89
C THR A 64 3.27 -6.95 13.96
N PHE A 65 2.34 -6.06 13.61
CA PHE A 65 2.51 -4.62 13.65
C PHE A 65 1.58 -3.99 14.68
N SER A 66 1.74 -4.37 15.95
CA SER A 66 0.84 -3.98 17.06
C SER A 66 0.69 -2.47 17.27
N ASP A 67 1.67 -1.70 16.79
CA ASP A 67 1.71 -0.24 16.96
C ASP A 67 0.98 0.49 15.81
N LEU A 68 0.52 -0.23 14.79
CA LEU A 68 -0.21 0.31 13.65
C LEU A 68 -1.67 -0.11 13.72
N ALA A 69 -2.58 0.79 13.34
CA ALA A 69 -3.95 0.43 13.06
C ALA A 69 -3.98 -0.49 11.83
N VAL A 70 -4.62 -1.66 11.96
CA VAL A 70 -4.81 -2.61 10.86
C VAL A 70 -6.30 -2.76 10.59
N VAL A 71 -6.72 -2.32 9.41
CA VAL A 71 -8.13 -2.15 9.03
C VAL A 71 -8.49 -3.18 7.95
N PRO A 72 -9.31 -4.20 8.26
CA PRO A 72 -9.75 -5.17 7.27
C PRO A 72 -10.84 -4.57 6.36
N ILE A 73 -10.70 -4.73 5.04
CA ILE A 73 -11.64 -4.22 4.03
C ILE A 73 -12.19 -5.39 3.22
N THR A 74 -13.48 -5.67 3.36
CA THR A 74 -14.14 -6.70 2.54
C THR A 74 -14.18 -6.28 1.08
N LEU A 75 -13.62 -7.11 0.19
CA LEU A 75 -13.56 -6.87 -1.25
C LEU A 75 -14.77 -7.49 -1.98
N PRO A 76 -15.28 -6.85 -3.05
CA PRO A 76 -16.48 -7.30 -3.76
C PRO A 76 -16.27 -8.53 -4.66
N GLY A 77 -15.03 -8.92 -4.94
CA GLY A 77 -14.69 -9.98 -5.89
C GLY A 77 -13.41 -10.74 -5.52
N ASN A 78 -12.80 -11.37 -6.54
CA ASN A 78 -11.59 -12.16 -6.38
C ASN A 78 -10.30 -11.36 -6.65
N GLN A 79 -10.39 -10.13 -7.16
CA GLN A 79 -9.22 -9.28 -7.35
C GLN A 79 -8.66 -8.83 -6.00
N SER A 80 -7.35 -8.61 -5.95
CA SER A 80 -6.66 -8.17 -4.74
C SER A 80 -6.93 -6.70 -4.43
N LEU A 81 -6.62 -6.27 -3.19
CA LEU A 81 -6.76 -4.86 -2.81
C LEU A 81 -6.00 -3.91 -3.77
N ARG A 82 -4.78 -4.30 -4.15
CA ARG A 82 -3.91 -3.57 -5.09
C ARG A 82 -4.51 -3.32 -6.48
N HIS A 83 -5.44 -4.18 -6.92
CA HIS A 83 -6.17 -3.95 -8.18
C HIS A 83 -7.11 -2.73 -8.09
N TYR A 84 -7.62 -2.43 -6.90
CA TYR A 84 -8.59 -1.36 -6.70
C TYR A 84 -7.97 -0.06 -6.19
N VAL A 85 -6.87 -0.17 -5.44
CA VAL A 85 -6.21 0.98 -4.81
C VAL A 85 -4.70 0.81 -4.67
N SER A 86 -3.94 1.90 -4.85
CA SER A 86 -2.51 1.98 -4.53
C SER A 86 -2.17 3.31 -3.88
N LEU A 87 -1.20 3.34 -2.97
CA LEU A 87 -0.69 4.59 -2.41
C LEU A 87 0.34 5.21 -3.37
N ILE A 88 0.04 6.38 -3.91
CA ILE A 88 0.92 7.09 -4.86
C ILE A 88 1.62 8.31 -4.23
N SER A 89 1.20 8.73 -3.05
CA SER A 89 1.86 9.73 -2.20
C SER A 89 1.37 9.59 -0.76
N ALA A 90 1.99 10.29 0.21
CA ALA A 90 1.74 10.15 1.65
C ALA A 90 0.26 10.22 2.09
N ASP A 91 -0.59 10.91 1.32
CA ASP A 91 -2.03 11.02 1.57
C ASP A 91 -2.88 10.80 0.29
N VAL A 92 -2.30 10.29 -0.79
CA VAL A 92 -2.99 10.15 -2.08
C VAL A 92 -3.06 8.70 -2.52
N LEU A 93 -4.29 8.22 -2.74
CA LEU A 93 -4.59 6.90 -3.25
C LEU A 93 -4.95 6.98 -4.74
N ALA A 94 -4.30 6.21 -5.59
CA ALA A 94 -4.78 5.93 -6.94
C ALA A 94 -5.94 4.93 -6.85
N VAL A 95 -7.03 5.19 -7.58
CA VAL A 95 -8.29 4.42 -7.48
C VAL A 95 -8.87 4.15 -8.85
N GLY A 96 -9.35 2.94 -9.10
CA GLY A 96 -10.03 2.58 -10.34
C GLY A 96 -11.38 3.29 -10.54
N SER A 97 -11.86 3.38 -11.78
CA SER A 97 -13.14 4.04 -12.08
C SER A 97 -14.35 3.10 -12.01
N SER A 98 -14.11 1.79 -11.88
CA SER A 98 -15.14 0.76 -11.80
C SER A 98 -16.07 0.93 -10.60
N LYS A 99 -17.23 0.26 -10.68
CA LYS A 99 -18.19 0.23 -9.57
C LYS A 99 -17.59 -0.45 -8.34
N GLU A 100 -16.83 -1.50 -8.56
CA GLU A 100 -16.15 -2.29 -7.55
C GLU A 100 -15.06 -1.46 -6.85
N ALA A 101 -14.22 -0.75 -7.60
CA ALA A 101 -13.20 0.14 -7.02
C ALA A 101 -13.82 1.23 -6.15
N LYS A 102 -14.89 1.88 -6.64
CA LYS A 102 -15.64 2.89 -5.87
C LYS A 102 -16.23 2.31 -4.58
N GLN A 103 -16.73 1.09 -4.60
CA GLN A 103 -17.22 0.41 -3.39
C GLN A 103 -16.09 0.15 -2.38
N VAL A 104 -14.92 -0.29 -2.86
CA VAL A 104 -13.75 -0.54 -2.00
C VAL A 104 -13.31 0.75 -1.33
N VAL A 105 -13.17 1.85 -2.08
CA VAL A 105 -12.77 3.13 -1.51
C VAL A 105 -13.81 3.71 -0.55
N GLN A 106 -15.11 3.58 -0.85
CA GLN A 106 -16.14 3.98 0.11
C GLN A 106 -16.09 3.18 1.42
N ARG A 107 -15.70 1.90 1.38
CA ARG A 107 -15.47 1.10 2.59
C ARG A 107 -14.23 1.59 3.32
N MET A 108 -13.12 1.81 2.61
CA MET A 108 -11.90 2.37 3.20
C MET A 108 -12.16 3.71 3.88
N GLU A 109 -12.84 4.65 3.22
CA GLU A 109 -13.17 5.98 3.78
C GLU A 109 -14.02 5.91 5.06
N ARG A 110 -14.87 4.88 5.20
CA ARG A 110 -15.70 4.70 6.41
C ARG A 110 -14.91 4.13 7.59
N GLU A 111 -13.97 3.24 7.31
CA GLU A 111 -13.21 2.50 8.33
C GLU A 111 -11.85 3.16 8.65
N ALA A 112 -11.35 4.03 7.76
CA ALA A 112 -10.05 4.67 7.90
C ALA A 112 -10.00 5.62 9.10
N THR A 113 -8.86 5.60 9.79
CA THR A 113 -8.58 6.57 10.85
C THR A 113 -8.21 7.93 10.26
N PHE A 114 -7.57 7.94 9.09
CA PHE A 114 -7.08 9.15 8.42
C PHE A 114 -7.85 9.44 7.13
N ARG A 115 -7.85 10.72 6.73
CA ARG A 115 -8.42 11.13 5.44
C ARG A 115 -7.37 11.01 4.33
N TYR A 116 -7.77 10.40 3.23
CA TYR A 116 -6.97 10.25 2.02
C TYR A 116 -7.62 11.03 0.87
N LYS A 117 -6.79 11.61 0.00
CA LYS A 117 -7.21 12.13 -1.30
C LYS A 117 -7.20 10.98 -2.29
N THR A 118 -8.07 11.05 -3.30
CA THR A 118 -8.15 10.04 -4.36
C THR A 118 -7.77 10.64 -5.70
N LEU A 119 -6.92 9.94 -6.44
CA LEU A 119 -6.65 10.15 -7.85
C LEU A 119 -7.35 9.03 -8.63
N THR A 120 -8.50 9.32 -9.20
CA THR A 120 -9.24 8.32 -9.99
C THR A 120 -8.59 8.13 -11.34
N VAL A 121 -8.18 6.89 -11.66
CA VAL A 121 -7.69 6.48 -12.97
C VAL A 121 -8.83 5.88 -13.79
N LYS A 122 -8.78 6.07 -15.12
CA LYS A 122 -9.85 5.64 -16.03
C LYS A 122 -10.01 4.12 -16.09
N HIS A 123 -8.88 3.39 -16.05
CA HIS A 123 -8.81 1.95 -16.17
C HIS A 123 -8.26 1.35 -14.86
N ASP A 124 -8.91 0.32 -14.33
CA ASP A 124 -8.52 -0.30 -13.06
C ASP A 124 -7.15 -0.98 -13.15
N GLU A 125 -6.75 -1.43 -14.34
CA GLU A 125 -5.44 -2.02 -14.58
C GLU A 125 -4.29 -1.02 -14.38
N ALA A 126 -4.56 0.28 -14.49
CA ALA A 126 -3.60 1.36 -14.24
C ALA A 126 -3.39 1.68 -12.75
N VAL A 127 -4.16 1.06 -11.84
CA VAL A 127 -4.11 1.36 -10.40
C VAL A 127 -2.86 0.79 -9.74
N ASP A 128 -2.36 -0.36 -10.20
CA ASP A 128 -1.17 -1.01 -9.62
C ASP A 128 0.08 -0.19 -9.93
N CYS A 129 0.38 0.73 -9.01
CA CYS A 129 1.48 1.67 -9.08
C CYS A 129 2.34 1.52 -7.81
N LEU A 130 3.63 1.80 -7.94
CA LEU A 130 4.57 1.81 -6.82
C LEU A 130 5.07 3.23 -6.58
N ASN A 131 4.80 3.78 -5.40
CA ASN A 131 5.50 4.97 -4.93
C ASN A 131 6.90 4.58 -4.44
N VAL A 132 7.92 5.28 -4.95
CA VAL A 132 9.30 5.22 -4.48
C VAL A 132 9.80 6.66 -4.29
N ASN A 133 9.78 7.14 -3.05
CA ASN A 133 10.12 8.51 -2.69
C ASN A 133 9.26 9.52 -3.46
N ASP A 134 9.90 10.38 -4.26
CA ASP A 134 9.24 11.41 -5.06
C ASP A 134 8.75 10.90 -6.43
N TYR A 135 8.86 9.59 -6.69
CA TYR A 135 8.53 8.97 -7.97
C TYR A 135 7.38 7.97 -7.86
N VAL A 136 6.54 7.93 -8.90
CA VAL A 136 5.52 6.90 -9.07
C VAL A 136 5.90 6.06 -10.29
N ILE A 137 6.09 4.76 -10.05
CA ILE A 137 6.37 3.77 -11.08
C ILE A 137 5.05 3.09 -11.45
N TYR A 138 4.76 3.02 -12.74
CA TYR A 138 3.53 2.45 -13.28
C TYR A 138 3.81 1.68 -14.57
N ARG A 139 2.86 0.84 -14.97
CA ARG A 139 2.94 0.08 -16.23
C ARG A 139 2.58 0.94 -17.44
N GLN A 140 3.49 1.03 -18.41
CA GLN A 140 3.33 1.81 -19.63
C GLN A 140 2.51 1.08 -20.72
N ASP A 141 2.44 -0.25 -20.66
CA ASP A 141 1.75 -1.08 -21.64
C ASP A 141 0.22 -1.12 -21.47
N ILE A 142 -0.30 -0.38 -20.49
CA ILE A 142 -1.72 -0.22 -20.21
C ILE A 142 -2.13 1.16 -20.74
N SER A 143 -3.09 1.19 -21.67
CA SER A 143 -3.54 2.40 -22.35
C SER A 143 -3.93 3.51 -21.36
N GLU A 144 -3.34 4.70 -21.54
CA GLU A 144 -3.59 5.93 -20.77
C GLU A 144 -3.16 5.93 -19.28
N THR A 145 -2.00 5.35 -18.93
CA THR A 145 -1.28 5.78 -17.72
C THR A 145 -0.60 7.14 -17.93
N ALA A 146 -1.40 8.19 -18.13
CA ALA A 146 -0.99 9.54 -17.79
C ALA A 146 -1.10 9.69 -16.27
N CYS A 147 -0.31 8.92 -15.52
CA CYS A 147 -0.01 9.28 -14.15
C CYS A 147 0.89 10.50 -14.31
N PHE A 148 0.28 11.69 -14.35
CA PHE A 148 1.03 12.94 -14.37
C PHE A 148 2.09 12.82 -13.28
N VAL A 149 3.33 13.14 -13.62
CA VAL A 149 4.36 13.41 -12.62
C VAL A 149 3.80 14.54 -11.76
N ILE A 150 3.10 14.19 -10.68
CA ILE A 150 2.81 15.14 -9.62
C ILE A 150 4.18 15.34 -9.01
N SER A 151 4.89 16.37 -9.46
CA SER A 151 6.01 16.91 -8.71
C SER A 151 5.44 17.29 -7.35
N VAL A 152 5.55 16.39 -6.37
CA VAL A 152 5.18 16.68 -4.99
C VAL A 152 6.11 17.83 -4.59
N PRO A 153 5.58 19.03 -4.28
CA PRO A 153 6.45 20.14 -3.91
C PRO A 153 7.27 19.71 -2.71
N LYS A 154 8.61 19.80 -2.82
CA LYS A 154 9.49 19.59 -1.67
C LYS A 154 9.04 20.55 -0.58
N ILE A 155 8.56 20.01 0.54
CA ILE A 155 8.38 20.82 1.75
C ILE A 155 9.79 21.25 2.17
N PRO A 156 10.11 22.56 2.20
CA PRO A 156 11.42 23.01 2.62
C PRO A 156 11.67 22.50 4.03
N ASN A 157 12.76 21.77 4.21
CA ASN A 157 13.18 21.36 5.54
C ASN A 157 13.68 22.62 6.26
N PRO A 158 13.01 23.10 7.34
CA PRO A 158 13.38 24.35 8.01
C PRO A 158 14.74 24.31 8.71
N SER A 159 15.43 23.16 8.67
CA SER A 159 16.72 22.93 9.34
C SER A 159 17.94 22.99 8.42
N ARG A 160 17.78 23.28 7.14
CA ARG A 160 18.92 23.44 6.21
C ARG A 160 19.02 24.90 5.76
N THR A 161 19.67 25.73 6.58
CA THR A 161 20.28 26.96 6.07
C THR A 161 21.42 26.54 5.14
N ASP A 162 21.25 26.78 3.85
CA ASP A 162 22.35 26.62 2.89
C ASP A 162 23.50 27.58 3.32
N PRO A 163 24.74 27.08 3.55
CA PRO A 163 25.83 27.94 4.01
C PRO A 163 26.37 28.90 2.95
N ASP A 164 25.96 28.77 1.69
CA ASP A 164 26.64 29.44 0.58
C ASP A 164 25.90 30.70 0.13
N GLY A 165 25.86 31.68 1.03
CA GLY A 165 25.69 33.08 0.67
C GLY A 165 26.96 33.61 0.01
N TRP A 166 27.23 33.24 -1.24
CA TRP A 166 28.31 33.87 -2.00
C TRP A 166 27.83 35.20 -2.59
N ASN A 167 28.29 36.25 -1.92
CA ASN A 167 28.18 37.66 -2.26
C ASN A 167 28.84 37.93 -3.63
N ASN A 168 28.10 38.42 -4.62
CA ASN A 168 28.67 39.01 -5.84
C ASN A 168 28.43 40.51 -5.84
N GLY A 169 29.43 41.24 -5.32
CA GLY A 169 29.67 42.63 -5.70
C GLY A 169 30.39 42.68 -7.05
N GLY A 170 30.00 43.65 -7.88
CA GLY A 170 30.53 43.92 -9.21
C GLY A 170 29.52 44.67 -10.05
#